data_AF-A0A9P6DVJ0-F1
#
_entry.id   AF-A0A9P6DVJ0-F1
#
_cell.length_a   1.000
_cell.length_b   1.000
_cell.length_c   1.000
_cell.angle_alpha   90.00
_cell.angle_beta   90.00
_cell.angle_gamma   90.00
#
_symmetry.space_group_name_H-M   'P 1'
#
loop_
_entity.id
_entity.type
_entity.pdbx_description
1 polymer ?
#
loop_
_entity_poly.entity_id
_entity_poly.type
_entity_poly.pdbx_seq_one_letter_code
_entity_poly.pdbx_strand_id
1 'polypeptide(L)'
;RLLKVLCMYFERLETIEFHVCGCPSQTAARQLVLRSLFPCAPLHPSLAVSIDMLEFVAELFVQQAPNEQAWAATLENFLKCQGFKFGGNDSLCCRFATALAQYQVLV
;
A
#
# COMPACT_ATOMS: atom_id res chain seq x y z
N ARG A 1 11.34 10.03 15.05
CA ARG A 1 10.81 8.68 15.33
C ARG A 1 11.20 7.75 14.20
N LEU A 2 11.70 6.54 14.49
CA LEU A 2 11.94 5.54 13.44
C LEU A 2 10.60 4.87 13.08
N LEU A 3 10.31 4.75 11.79
CA LEU A 3 9.12 4.08 11.27
C LEU A 3 9.54 2.94 10.36
N LYS A 4 8.90 1.78 10.55
CA LYS A 4 9.10 0.57 9.74
C LYS A 4 7.83 0.32 8.93
N VAL A 5 7.96 0.27 7.61
CA VAL A 5 6.83 0.16 6.69
C VAL A 5 7.06 -1.02 5.75
N LEU A 6 6.07 -1.91 5.64
CA LEU A 6 6.08 -2.96 4.63
C LEU A 6 5.70 -2.34 3.28
N CYS A 7 6.57 -2.48 2.29
CA CYS A 7 6.42 -1.92 0.96
C CYS A 7 6.14 -3.02 -0.05
N MET A 8 5.16 -2.76 -0.91
CA MET A 8 4.59 -3.73 -1.83
C MET A 8 4.73 -3.27 -3.27
N TYR A 9 5.40 -4.09 -4.07
CA TYR A 9 5.61 -3.90 -5.50
C TYR A 9 5.03 -5.12 -6.25
N PHE A 10 5.00 -5.07 -7.57
CA PHE A 10 4.52 -6.18 -8.39
C PHE A 10 5.31 -7.47 -8.17
N GLU A 11 6.64 -7.37 -8.09
CA GLU A 11 7.53 -8.54 -8.06
C GLU A 11 8.08 -8.84 -6.67
N ARG A 12 7.93 -7.93 -5.71
CA ARG A 12 8.57 -8.07 -4.39
C ARG A 12 7.83 -7.38 -3.26
N LEU A 13 8.10 -7.88 -2.05
CA LEU A 13 7.79 -7.24 -0.79
C LEU A 13 9.08 -6.96 -0.04
N GLU A 14 9.25 -5.73 0.42
CA GLU A 14 10.42 -5.30 1.19
C GLU A 14 9.97 -4.47 2.37
N THR A 15 10.74 -4.47 3.46
CA THR A 15 10.46 -3.59 4.59
C THR A 15 11.49 -2.48 4.63
N ILE A 16 11.03 -1.24 4.61
CA ILE A 16 11.90 -0.06 4.70
C ILE A 16 11.79 0.57 6.08
N GLU A 17 12.90 1.14 6.54
CA GLU A 17 12.99 1.85 7.81
C GLU A 17 13.51 3.26 7.56
N PHE A 18 12.82 4.27 8.11
CA PHE A 18 13.20 5.66 7.94
C PHE A 18 12.73 6.54 9.11
N HIS A 19 13.36 7.69 9.27
CA HIS A 19 13.02 8.63 10.33
C HIS A 19 11.89 9.56 9.90
N VAL A 20 10.85 9.67 10.72
CA VAL A 20 9.77 10.65 10.61
C VAL A 20 9.84 11.67 11.74
N CYS A 21 9.52 12.91 11.40
CA CYS A 21 9.42 14.06 12.31
C CYS A 21 8.01 14.68 12.18
N GLY A 22 7.55 15.45 13.18
CA GLY A 22 6.37 16.32 13.05
C GLY A 22 6.55 17.48 12.05
N CYS A 23 7.75 17.60 11.47
CA CYS A 23 8.11 18.52 10.42
C CYS A 23 7.30 18.23 9.12
N PRO A 24 6.68 19.23 8.46
CA PRO A 24 5.97 19.02 7.19
C PRO A 24 6.83 18.40 6.09
N SER A 25 8.14 18.65 6.13
CA SER A 25 9.11 18.15 5.16
C SER A 25 9.50 16.69 5.36
N GLN A 26 9.23 16.09 6.53
CA GLN A 26 9.65 14.72 6.88
C GLN A 26 8.48 13.85 7.35
N THR A 27 7.28 14.10 6.81
CA THR A 27 6.12 13.25 7.07
C THR A 27 6.29 11.87 6.44
N ALA A 28 5.62 10.86 7.00
CA ALA A 28 5.67 9.50 6.48
C ALA A 28 5.18 9.43 5.02
N ALA A 29 4.03 10.05 4.75
CA ALA A 29 3.45 10.09 3.41
C ALA A 29 4.39 10.73 2.37
N ARG A 30 4.98 11.89 2.67
CA ARG A 30 5.89 12.57 1.73
C ARG A 30 7.11 11.72 1.41
N GLN A 31 7.71 11.11 2.43
CA GLN A 31 8.89 10.27 2.25
C GLN A 31 8.60 9.01 1.44
N LEU A 32 7.41 8.42 1.59
CA LEU A 32 6.97 7.27 0.81
C LEU A 32 6.68 7.66 -0.64
N VAL A 33 5.95 8.75 -0.88
CA VAL A 33 5.61 9.21 -2.23
C VAL A 33 6.85 9.55 -3.04
N LEU A 34 7.87 10.15 -2.41
CA LEU A 34 9.18 10.39 -3.05
C LEU A 34 9.91 9.11 -3.47
N ARG A 35 9.49 7.94 -2.98
CA ARG A 35 10.00 6.62 -3.35
C ARG A 35 9.04 5.84 -4.26
N SER A 36 8.09 6.53 -4.89
CA SER A 36 7.03 5.92 -5.71
C SER A 36 6.15 4.92 -4.94
N LEU A 37 5.98 5.15 -3.64
CA LEU A 37 5.15 4.34 -2.76
C LEU A 37 4.05 5.20 -2.13
N PHE A 38 2.84 4.67 -2.04
CA PHE A 38 1.72 5.34 -1.42
C PHE A 38 1.32 4.66 -0.11
N PRO A 39 1.22 5.39 1.01
CA PRO A 39 0.93 4.81 2.32
C PRO A 39 -0.52 4.35 2.46
N CYS A 40 -0.76 3.29 3.26
CA CYS A 40 -2.11 2.93 3.69
C CYS A 40 -2.70 3.87 4.75
N ALA A 41 -1.88 4.73 5.36
CA ALA A 41 -2.31 5.75 6.32
C ALA A 41 -1.34 6.95 6.31
N PRO A 42 -1.83 8.20 6.39
CA PRO A 42 -0.98 9.38 6.19
C PRO A 42 0.06 9.60 7.30
N LEU A 43 -0.26 9.27 8.55
CA LEU A 43 0.59 9.54 9.71
C LEU A 43 1.40 8.34 10.18
N HIS A 44 0.79 7.15 10.20
CA HIS A 44 1.38 5.93 10.76
C HIS A 44 1.15 4.73 9.83
N PRO A 45 1.70 4.75 8.61
CA PRO A 45 1.52 3.65 7.68
C PRO A 45 2.21 2.39 8.19
N SER A 46 1.47 1.27 8.19
CA SER A 46 2.04 -0.06 8.34
C SER A 46 2.39 -0.68 6.99
N LEU A 47 1.68 -0.30 5.92
CA LEU A 47 1.88 -0.70 4.53
C LEU A 47 2.10 0.55 3.65
N ALA A 48 2.91 0.40 2.62
CA ALA A 48 2.86 1.26 1.46
C ALA A 48 2.85 0.41 0.18
N VAL A 49 2.11 0.85 -0.83
CA VAL A 49 1.96 0.13 -2.11
C VAL A 49 2.57 0.97 -3.21
N SER A 50 3.26 0.37 -4.18
CA SER A 50 3.81 1.12 -5.32
C SER A 50 2.70 1.85 -6.05
N ILE A 51 2.97 3.08 -6.47
CA ILE A 51 2.00 3.91 -7.18
C ILE A 51 1.57 3.22 -8.48
N ASP A 52 2.50 2.62 -9.21
CA ASP A 52 2.22 1.88 -10.45
C ASP A 52 1.21 0.73 -10.24
N MET A 53 1.28 0.00 -9.11
CA MET A 53 0.28 -1.00 -8.76
C MET A 53 -1.09 -0.38 -8.48
N LEU A 54 -1.13 0.76 -7.80
CA LEU A 54 -2.39 1.45 -7.50
C LEU A 54 -3.04 2.00 -8.77
N GLU A 55 -2.23 2.54 -9.68
CA GLU A 55 -2.68 3.05 -10.98
C GLU A 55 -3.27 1.91 -11.83
N PHE A 56 -2.56 0.78 -11.94
CA PHE A 56 -3.07 -0.42 -12.62
C PHE A 56 -4.44 -0.87 -12.08
N VAL A 57 -4.62 -0.86 -10.76
CA VAL A 57 -5.88 -1.29 -10.12
C VAL A 57 -6.98 -0.24 -10.30
N ALA A 58 -6.64 1.04 -10.23
CA ALA A 58 -7.58 2.12 -10.51
C ALA A 58 -8.12 2.00 -11.94
N GLU A 59 -7.26 1.76 -12.93
CA GLU A 59 -7.67 1.51 -14.31
C GLU A 59 -8.53 0.23 -14.45
N LEU A 60 -8.16 -0.85 -13.77
CA LEU A 60 -8.93 -2.09 -13.75
C LEU A 60 -10.35 -1.88 -13.22
N PHE A 61 -10.53 -1.08 -12.18
CA PHE A 61 -11.85 -0.78 -11.59
C PHE A 61 -12.71 0.16 -12.43
N VAL A 62 -12.13 0.91 -13.36
CA VAL A 62 -12.93 1.62 -14.37
C VAL A 62 -13.56 0.61 -15.35
N GLN A 63 -12.89 -0.52 -15.60
CA GLN A 63 -13.33 -1.54 -16.55
C GLN A 63 -14.14 -2.69 -15.92
N GLN A 64 -14.07 -2.88 -14.59
CA GLN A 64 -14.79 -3.91 -13.85
C GLN A 64 -15.64 -3.29 -12.73
N ALA A 65 -16.87 -3.77 -12.55
CA ALA A 65 -17.70 -3.35 -11.42
C ALA A 65 -16.93 -3.53 -10.09
N PRO A 66 -16.96 -2.55 -9.17
CA PRO A 66 -16.04 -2.48 -8.04
C PRO A 66 -16.17 -3.72 -7.16
N ASN A 67 -15.15 -4.58 -7.19
CA ASN A 67 -15.08 -5.82 -6.42
C ASN A 67 -13.83 -5.85 -5.54
N GLU A 68 -13.49 -4.73 -4.90
CA GLU A 68 -12.29 -4.53 -4.06
C GLU A 68 -11.90 -5.74 -3.21
N GLN A 69 -12.88 -6.41 -2.60
CA GLN A 69 -12.67 -7.62 -1.81
C GLN A 69 -12.20 -8.84 -2.63
N ALA A 70 -12.79 -9.08 -3.80
CA ALA A 70 -12.43 -10.20 -4.67
C ALA A 70 -11.05 -10.01 -5.28
N TRP A 71 -10.74 -8.78 -5.73
CA TRP A 71 -9.40 -8.46 -6.22
C TRP A 71 -8.35 -8.62 -5.12
N ALA A 72 -8.58 -8.05 -3.94
CA ALA A 72 -7.58 -8.08 -2.88
C ALA A 72 -7.37 -9.51 -2.33
N ALA A 73 -8.43 -10.32 -2.27
CA ALA A 73 -8.32 -11.74 -1.95
C ALA A 73 -7.51 -12.51 -3.02
N THR A 74 -7.71 -12.18 -4.29
CA THR A 74 -6.94 -12.78 -5.40
C THR A 74 -5.46 -12.42 -5.31
N LEU A 75 -5.15 -11.14 -5.03
CA LEU A 75 -3.77 -10.70 -4.86
C LEU A 75 -3.10 -11.30 -3.62
N GLU A 76 -3.81 -11.35 -2.50
CA GLU A 76 -3.30 -11.98 -1.28
C GLU A 76 -2.99 -13.47 -1.53
N ASN A 77 -3.86 -14.19 -2.25
CA ASN A 77 -3.60 -15.58 -2.65
C ASN A 77 -2.43 -15.71 -3.62
N PHE A 78 -2.33 -14.84 -4.61
CA PHE A 78 -1.20 -14.82 -5.55
C PHE A 78 0.14 -14.65 -4.81
N LEU A 79 0.21 -13.71 -3.87
CA LEU A 79 1.43 -13.44 -3.10
C LEU A 79 1.75 -14.55 -2.10
N LYS A 80 0.72 -15.18 -1.51
CA LYS A 80 0.91 -16.39 -0.70
C LYS A 80 1.53 -17.53 -1.52
N CYS A 81 1.10 -17.73 -2.77
CA CYS A 81 1.71 -18.72 -3.67
C CYS A 81 3.17 -18.39 -4.00
N GLN A 82 3.55 -17.12 -4.01
CA GLN A 82 4.96 -16.67 -4.16
C GLN A 82 5.77 -16.77 -2.85
N GLY A 83 5.20 -17.31 -1.78
CA GLY A 83 5.88 -17.53 -0.50
C GLY A 83 5.79 -16.37 0.50
N PHE A 84 5.08 -15.29 0.16
CA PHE A 84 4.91 -14.14 1.05
C PHE A 84 3.81 -14.40 2.10
N LYS A 85 4.11 -14.12 3.37
CA LYS A 85 3.18 -14.27 4.50
C LYS A 85 2.89 -12.92 5.13
N PHE A 86 1.62 -12.56 5.24
CA PHE A 86 1.17 -11.35 5.94
C PHE A 86 0.78 -11.72 7.37
N GLY A 87 1.52 -11.23 8.36
CA GLY A 87 1.27 -11.47 9.78
C GLY A 87 0.58 -10.28 10.43
N GLY A 88 -0.75 -10.26 10.48
CA GLY A 88 -1.52 -9.20 11.14
C GLY A 88 -3.01 -9.52 11.22
N ASN A 89 -3.68 -9.00 12.25
CA ASN A 89 -5.14 -9.11 12.41
C ASN A 89 -5.91 -8.38 11.29
N ASP A 90 -5.28 -7.39 10.66
CA ASP A 90 -5.79 -6.71 9.47
C ASP A 90 -5.26 -7.41 8.21
N SER A 91 -6.17 -7.99 7.43
CA SER A 91 -5.85 -8.65 6.17
C SER A 91 -5.20 -7.67 5.18
N LEU A 92 -4.42 -8.22 4.24
CA LEU A 92 -3.86 -7.42 3.14
C LEU A 92 -4.96 -6.65 2.41
N CYS A 93 -6.15 -7.26 2.29
CA CYS A 93 -7.33 -6.63 1.73
C CYS A 93 -7.68 -5.29 2.38
N CYS A 94 -7.81 -5.24 3.71
CA CYS A 94 -8.21 -4.00 4.39
C CYS A 94 -7.17 -2.88 4.20
N ARG A 95 -5.89 -3.23 4.29
CA ARG A 95 -4.77 -2.26 4.18
C ARG A 95 -4.63 -1.74 2.75
N PHE A 96 -4.79 -2.62 1.76
CA PHE A 96 -4.78 -2.25 0.36
C PHE A 96 -5.98 -1.36 0.02
N ALA A 97 -7.19 -1.75 0.40
CA ALA A 97 -8.40 -0.97 0.13
C ALA A 97 -8.30 0.44 0.72
N THR A 98 -7.74 0.56 1.93
CA THR A 98 -7.48 1.87 2.55
C THR A 98 -6.47 2.70 1.74
N ALA A 99 -5.39 2.08 1.25
CA ALA A 99 -4.41 2.78 0.41
C ALA A 99 -5.03 3.26 -0.91
N LEU A 100 -5.83 2.43 -1.57
CA LEU A 100 -6.51 2.78 -2.81
C LEU A 100 -7.53 3.90 -2.61
N ALA A 101 -8.36 3.82 -1.57
CA ALA A 101 -9.33 4.87 -1.26
C ALA A 101 -8.64 6.21 -1.00
N GLN A 102 -7.50 6.21 -0.29
CA GLN A 102 -6.71 7.42 -0.06
C GLN A 102 -6.07 7.96 -1.37
N TYR A 103 -5.65 7.07 -2.27
CA TYR A 103 -5.13 7.46 -3.60
C TYR A 103 -6.22 8.15 -4.43
N GLN A 104 -7.41 7.54 -4.52
CA GLN A 104 -8.55 8.07 -5.28
C GLN A 104 -9.09 9.41 -4.76
N VAL A 105 -8.89 9.73 -3.48
CA VAL A 105 -9.28 11.04 -2.92
C VAL A 105 -8.31 12.15 -3.32
N LEU A 106 -7.05 11.82 -3.63
CA LEU A 106 -5.98 12.79 -3.89
C LEU A 106 -5.65 12.97 -5.38
N VAL A 107 -6.10 12.06 -6.25
CA VAL A 107 -5.99 12.12 -7.71
C VAL A 107 -7.31 12.61 -8.30
#